data_AF-A0A1G8TAB4-F1
#
_entry.id   AF-A0A1G8TAB4-F1
#
_cell.length_a   1.000
_cell.length_b   1.000
_cell.length_c   1.000
_cell.angle_alpha   90.00
_cell.angle_beta   90.00
_cell.angle_gamma   90.00
#
_symmetry.space_group_name_H-M   'P 1'
#
loop_
_entity.id
_entity.type
_entity.pdbx_description
1 polymer ?
#
loop_
_entity_poly.entity_id
_entity_poly.type
_entity_poly.pdbx_seq_one_letter_code
_entity_poly.pdbx_strand_id
1 'polypeptide(L)'
;MVIYVFDGSFESLLTAIFEFYERKPGKIQLISQSRFEPVLIDEVLEIISDETKAMRVWNGLKKKISPDWQQRFYKTFLSESDESFRHLFDFACYIFDHPKGAEMNYGHPSVIALSQIERSVSRERHRMKAFIRFQETADGIFYAPVEPDYNVLPLIAGFFKNRYADQRWIIYDLKRKYGLYYDLEKVEEIRLEYAPEMKNDATFLSEDVVSDKEKLYGLLWNDYFKSTNIPARKNMKLHIQHVPKRYWKYLTEKQEMEKLYFIAIVPPKEISEEITLIKQDFEKNYESSRALKVMPHITLKAPFKLFESDHQHLLKWFEKINIPIQKFIVELKDFKSFPNPEQPVIYVHPEKSDAMNQLQKALIQEFKSTFRGVKSNTADSGFNPHMTVAYRDLKPEQFEKAWEIYQHKRYEAKFSAEAFHLLQHDGTKWNVIATKKF
;
A
#
# COMPACT_ATOMS: atom_id res chain seq x y z
N MET A 1 -47.05 5.00 18.20
CA MET A 1 -46.09 6.13 18.01
C MET A 1 -45.86 6.25 16.52
N VAL A 2 -45.70 7.45 15.94
CA VAL A 2 -45.52 7.54 14.48
C VAL A 2 -44.04 7.34 14.14
N ILE A 3 -43.73 6.42 13.24
CA ILE A 3 -42.38 6.13 12.76
C ILE A 3 -42.19 6.84 11.44
N TYR A 4 -41.19 7.73 11.36
CA TYR A 4 -40.78 8.36 10.11
C TYR A 4 -39.62 7.56 9.53
N VAL A 5 -39.83 7.00 8.34
CA VAL A 5 -38.82 6.27 7.59
C VAL A 5 -38.31 7.16 6.47
N PHE A 6 -37.02 7.45 6.46
CA PHE A 6 -36.41 8.36 5.48
C PHE A 6 -35.23 7.68 4.76
N ASP A 7 -34.91 8.12 3.54
CA ASP A 7 -33.91 7.49 2.67
C ASP A 7 -32.44 7.67 3.13
N GLY A 8 -32.19 8.41 4.22
CA GLY A 8 -30.85 8.68 4.74
C GLY A 8 -30.17 9.91 4.15
N SER A 9 -30.76 10.53 3.12
CA SER A 9 -30.24 11.77 2.52
C SER A 9 -30.50 13.00 3.41
N PHE A 10 -29.77 14.08 3.13
CA PHE A 10 -29.96 15.34 3.83
C PHE A 10 -31.33 15.95 3.53
N GLU A 11 -31.80 15.75 2.30
CA GLU A 11 -33.06 16.28 1.79
C GLU A 11 -34.26 15.62 2.48
N SER A 12 -34.26 14.27 2.58
CA SER A 12 -35.33 13.56 3.28
C SER A 12 -35.35 13.87 4.78
N LEU A 13 -34.19 14.07 5.43
CA LEU A 13 -34.13 14.51 6.83
C LEU A 13 -34.82 15.87 7.03
N LEU A 14 -34.56 16.83 6.15
CA LEU A 14 -35.20 18.14 6.21
C LEU A 14 -36.68 18.07 5.85
N THR A 15 -37.06 17.20 4.92
CA THR A 15 -38.46 16.95 4.57
C THR A 15 -39.23 16.33 5.73
N ALA A 16 -38.61 15.42 6.48
CA ALA A 16 -39.17 14.84 7.70
C ALA A 16 -39.50 15.92 8.75
N ILE A 17 -38.61 16.91 8.92
CA ILE A 17 -38.84 18.05 9.82
C ILE A 17 -40.02 18.89 9.32
N PHE A 18 -40.15 19.10 8.01
CA PHE A 18 -41.28 19.82 7.44
C PHE A 18 -42.61 19.11 7.72
N GLU A 19 -42.70 17.81 7.40
CA GLU A 19 -43.90 16.98 7.61
C GLU A 19 -44.30 16.93 9.08
N PHE A 20 -43.33 16.94 10.00
CA PHE A 20 -43.60 17.00 11.43
C PHE A 20 -44.38 18.26 11.83
N TYR A 21 -44.01 19.43 11.31
CA TYR A 21 -44.71 20.68 11.60
C TYR A 21 -46.05 20.81 10.88
N GLU A 22 -46.21 20.16 9.73
CA GLU A 22 -47.46 20.12 8.97
C GLU A 22 -48.50 19.21 9.64
N ARG A 23 -48.10 18.00 10.04
CA ARG A 23 -49.01 16.98 10.59
C ARG A 23 -49.16 17.03 12.11
N LYS A 24 -48.16 17.56 12.81
CA LYS A 24 -48.10 17.63 14.29
C LYS A 24 -48.46 16.31 15.01
N PRO A 25 -47.79 15.18 14.68
CA PRO A 25 -48.12 13.86 15.24
C PRO A 25 -47.75 13.68 16.73
N GLY A 26 -47.17 14.70 17.38
CA GLY A 26 -46.69 14.60 18.77
C GLY A 26 -45.29 14.01 18.85
N LYS A 27 -45.13 12.80 19.40
CA LYS A 27 -43.82 12.11 19.48
C LYS A 27 -43.62 11.20 18.30
N ILE A 28 -42.46 11.33 17.64
CA ILE A 28 -42.07 10.48 16.52
C ILE A 28 -40.76 9.73 16.80
N GLN A 29 -40.54 8.65 16.04
CA GLN A 29 -39.24 7.99 15.94
C GLN A 29 -38.75 8.09 14.50
N LEU A 30 -37.55 8.64 14.30
CA LEU A 30 -36.92 8.74 12.99
C LEU A 30 -35.99 7.54 12.77
N ILE A 31 -36.18 6.81 11.66
CA ILE A 31 -35.42 5.60 11.31
C ILE A 31 -34.98 5.67 9.85
N SER A 32 -33.72 5.37 9.57
CA SER A 32 -33.24 5.22 8.18
C SER A 32 -33.88 4.00 7.52
N GLN A 33 -34.29 4.13 6.25
CA GLN A 33 -34.86 3.04 5.45
C GLN A 33 -33.97 1.79 5.43
N SER A 34 -32.64 1.97 5.44
CA SER A 34 -31.66 0.87 5.47
C SER A 34 -31.71 0.00 6.75
N ARG A 35 -32.32 0.49 7.83
CA ARG A 35 -32.38 -0.15 9.15
C ARG A 35 -33.82 -0.32 9.64
N PHE A 36 -34.79 0.03 8.82
CA PHE A 36 -36.19 -0.10 9.17
C PHE A 36 -36.62 -1.56 9.07
N GLU A 37 -37.15 -2.09 10.17
CA GLU A 37 -37.84 -3.38 10.19
C GLU A 37 -39.35 -3.12 10.30
N PRO A 38 -40.19 -3.77 9.48
CA PRO A 38 -41.63 -3.58 9.54
C PRO A 38 -42.21 -3.89 10.92
N VAL A 39 -42.98 -2.95 11.48
CA VAL A 39 -43.63 -3.08 12.79
C VAL A 39 -45.14 -3.25 12.60
N LEU A 40 -45.79 -4.09 13.42
CA LEU A 40 -47.22 -4.44 13.29
C LEU A 40 -48.19 -3.42 13.90
N ILE A 41 -47.73 -2.57 14.81
CA ILE A 41 -48.60 -1.76 15.70
C ILE A 41 -48.44 -0.26 15.45
N ASP A 42 -47.26 0.20 15.06
CA ASP A 42 -46.97 1.62 14.90
C ASP A 42 -47.35 2.12 13.50
N GLU A 43 -47.83 3.37 13.43
CA GLU A 43 -48.11 4.04 12.17
C GLU A 43 -46.80 4.43 11.49
N VAL A 44 -46.55 3.90 10.30
CA VAL A 44 -45.32 4.13 9.53
C VAL A 44 -45.61 5.16 8.45
N LEU A 45 -44.84 6.25 8.45
CA LEU A 45 -44.85 7.26 7.41
C LEU A 45 -43.53 7.22 6.65
N GLU A 46 -43.60 6.88 5.37
CA GLU A 46 -42.48 7.01 4.45
C GLU A 46 -42.30 8.48 4.04
N ILE A 47 -41.11 9.02 4.30
CA ILE A 47 -40.74 10.39 3.95
C ILE A 47 -40.06 10.37 2.58
N ILE A 48 -40.74 10.91 1.59
CA ILE A 48 -40.23 11.10 0.23
C ILE A 48 -39.46 12.42 0.20
N SER A 49 -38.22 12.40 -0.31
CA SER A 49 -37.40 13.60 -0.52
C SER A 49 -38.11 14.63 -1.39
N ASP A 50 -38.26 15.86 -0.88
CA ASP A 50 -38.85 16.99 -1.59
C ASP A 50 -37.97 18.23 -1.43
N GLU A 51 -37.31 18.62 -2.52
CA GLU A 51 -36.36 19.74 -2.56
C GLU A 51 -36.98 21.04 -2.04
N THR A 52 -38.25 21.31 -2.39
CA THR A 52 -38.92 22.56 -2.02
C THR A 52 -39.18 22.63 -0.51
N LYS A 53 -39.63 21.52 0.08
CA LYS A 53 -39.84 21.40 1.53
C LYS A 53 -38.52 21.46 2.28
N ALA A 54 -37.52 20.69 1.83
CA ALA A 54 -36.19 20.66 2.42
C ALA A 54 -35.53 22.05 2.43
N MET A 55 -35.57 22.76 1.29
CA MET A 55 -34.99 24.10 1.15
C MET A 55 -35.69 25.12 2.05
N ARG A 56 -37.00 25.00 2.26
CA ARG A 56 -37.75 25.87 3.18
C ARG A 56 -37.30 25.67 4.63
N VAL A 57 -37.13 24.42 5.08
CA VAL A 57 -36.61 24.12 6.42
C VAL A 57 -35.17 24.62 6.56
N TRP A 58 -34.32 24.37 5.56
CA TRP A 58 -32.93 24.79 5.57
C TRP A 58 -32.76 26.31 5.67
N ASN A 59 -33.53 27.05 4.87
CA ASN A 59 -33.57 28.51 4.94
C ASN A 59 -34.19 29.03 6.25
N GLY A 60 -35.14 28.29 6.81
CA GLY A 60 -35.70 28.57 8.14
C GLY A 60 -34.64 28.47 9.24
N LEU A 61 -33.86 27.39 9.24
CA LEU A 61 -32.74 27.21 10.17
C LEU A 61 -31.72 28.35 10.01
N LYS A 62 -31.31 28.67 8.77
CA LYS A 62 -30.37 29.77 8.47
C LYS A 62 -30.78 31.13 9.07
N LYS A 63 -32.07 31.40 9.22
CA LYS A 63 -32.58 32.65 9.81
C LYS A 63 -32.58 32.64 11.34
N LYS A 64 -32.63 31.46 11.96
CA LYS A 64 -32.76 31.24 13.40
C LYS A 64 -31.41 31.05 14.10
N ILE A 65 -30.46 30.37 13.46
CA ILE A 65 -29.14 30.05 14.03
C ILE A 65 -28.00 30.78 13.32
N SER A 66 -26.85 30.89 14.00
CA SER A 66 -25.63 31.45 13.39
C SER A 66 -25.08 30.57 12.23
N PRO A 67 -24.29 31.15 11.29
CA PRO A 67 -23.67 30.39 10.20
C PRO A 67 -22.76 29.25 10.67
N ASP A 68 -22.07 29.41 11.80
CA ASP A 68 -21.24 28.35 12.39
C ASP A 68 -22.11 27.15 12.81
N TRP A 69 -23.23 27.40 13.48
CA TRP A 69 -24.17 26.35 13.87
C TRP A 69 -24.87 25.69 12.69
N GLN A 70 -25.13 26.43 11.61
CA GLN A 70 -25.62 25.85 10.36
C GLN A 70 -24.59 24.89 9.75
N GLN A 71 -23.31 25.26 9.75
CA GLN A 71 -22.21 24.38 9.33
C GLN A 71 -22.05 23.17 10.27
N ARG A 72 -22.22 23.35 11.58
CA ARG A 72 -22.21 22.24 12.54
C ARG A 72 -23.34 21.25 12.27
N PHE A 73 -24.55 21.74 12.00
CA PHE A 73 -25.70 20.90 11.65
C PHE A 73 -25.37 20.01 10.44
N TYR A 74 -24.85 20.60 9.36
CA TYR A 74 -24.48 19.86 8.16
C TYR A 74 -23.32 18.87 8.41
N LYS A 75 -22.27 19.28 9.13
CA LYS A 75 -21.16 18.36 9.45
C LYS A 75 -21.60 17.20 10.35
N THR A 76 -22.54 17.42 11.25
CA THR A 76 -23.09 16.34 12.08
C THR A 76 -23.89 15.35 11.24
N PHE A 77 -24.63 15.82 10.22
CA PHE A 77 -25.30 14.94 9.26
C PHE A 77 -24.30 13.99 8.56
N LEU A 78 -23.11 14.50 8.20
CA LEU A 78 -22.05 13.70 7.59
C LEU A 78 -21.46 12.61 8.50
N SER A 79 -21.88 12.51 9.77
CA SER A 79 -21.50 11.39 10.63
C SER A 79 -22.26 10.10 10.33
N GLU A 80 -23.41 10.19 9.67
CA GLU A 80 -24.22 9.04 9.18
C GLU A 80 -24.59 8.02 10.27
N SER A 81 -24.84 8.47 11.50
CA SER A 81 -25.35 7.61 12.58
C SER A 81 -26.82 7.87 12.87
N ASP A 82 -27.59 6.82 13.21
CA ASP A 82 -29.01 6.97 13.56
C ASP A 82 -29.22 7.94 14.73
N GLU A 83 -28.32 7.89 15.71
CA GLU A 83 -28.29 8.81 16.83
C GLU A 83 -28.08 10.26 16.36
N SER A 84 -27.21 10.49 15.36
CA SER A 84 -27.00 11.83 14.79
C SER A 84 -28.26 12.35 14.10
N PHE A 85 -28.96 11.51 13.33
CA PHE A 85 -30.19 11.91 12.63
C PHE A 85 -31.30 12.28 13.61
N ARG A 86 -31.47 11.49 14.67
CA ARG A 86 -32.41 11.81 15.75
C ARG A 86 -32.06 13.14 16.42
N HIS A 87 -30.80 13.34 16.80
CA HIS A 87 -30.40 14.61 17.42
C HIS A 87 -30.51 15.80 16.48
N LEU A 88 -30.28 15.63 15.17
CA LEU A 88 -30.48 16.68 14.17
C LEU A 88 -31.95 17.06 14.06
N PHE A 89 -32.83 16.07 14.00
CA PHE A 89 -34.28 16.28 14.00
C PHE A 89 -34.73 17.02 15.27
N ASP A 90 -34.38 16.49 16.44
CA ASP A 90 -34.73 17.07 17.75
C ASP A 90 -34.16 18.49 17.90
N PHE A 91 -32.94 18.72 17.43
CA PHE A 91 -32.32 20.04 17.44
C PHE A 91 -33.08 21.02 16.53
N ALA A 92 -33.43 20.62 15.31
CA ALA A 92 -34.17 21.49 14.40
C ALA A 92 -35.52 21.91 15.00
N CYS A 93 -36.29 20.96 15.55
CA CYS A 93 -37.55 21.26 16.24
C CYS A 93 -37.32 22.19 17.45
N TYR A 94 -36.33 21.90 18.28
CA TYR A 94 -35.96 22.74 19.43
C TYR A 94 -35.67 24.20 19.01
N ILE A 95 -34.90 24.41 17.94
CA ILE A 95 -34.56 25.74 17.42
C ILE A 95 -35.78 26.49 16.86
N PHE A 96 -36.69 25.79 16.19
CA PHE A 96 -37.89 26.42 15.64
C PHE A 96 -38.86 26.86 16.74
N ASP A 97 -39.04 26.03 17.77
CA ASP A 97 -39.96 26.25 18.88
C ASP A 97 -39.45 27.31 19.88
N HIS A 98 -38.16 27.60 19.87
CA HIS A 98 -37.54 28.57 20.80
C HIS A 98 -37.13 29.88 20.11
N PRO A 99 -36.94 30.97 20.88
CA PRO A 99 -36.37 32.21 20.37
C PRO A 99 -34.92 32.00 19.90
N LYS A 100 -34.42 32.97 19.13
CA LYS A 100 -33.01 32.96 18.65
C LYS A 100 -32.04 32.88 19.82
N GLY A 101 -30.94 32.14 19.65
CA GLY A 101 -29.93 31.91 20.69
C GLY A 101 -30.10 30.60 21.45
N ALA A 102 -31.18 29.84 21.19
CA ALA A 102 -31.39 28.52 21.78
C ALA A 102 -30.26 27.52 21.44
N GLU A 103 -29.55 27.72 20.32
CA GLU A 103 -28.39 26.92 19.95
C GLU A 103 -27.21 27.00 20.94
N MET A 104 -27.20 28.01 21.83
CA MET A 104 -26.16 28.16 22.85
C MET A 104 -26.50 27.43 24.16
N ASN A 105 -27.68 26.80 24.25
CA ASN A 105 -28.08 26.03 25.42
C ASN A 105 -27.45 24.63 25.42
N TYR A 106 -26.19 24.55 25.87
CA TYR A 106 -25.47 23.28 26.01
C TYR A 106 -26.04 22.34 27.09
N GLY A 107 -27.05 22.76 27.84
CA GLY A 107 -27.83 21.87 28.72
C GLY A 107 -28.81 20.97 27.94
N HIS A 108 -29.17 21.32 26.71
CA HIS A 108 -30.07 20.51 25.89
C HIS A 108 -29.31 19.32 25.26
N PRO A 109 -29.79 18.07 25.40
CA PRO A 109 -29.09 16.87 24.92
C PRO A 109 -28.67 16.93 23.44
N SER A 110 -29.54 17.43 22.56
CA SER A 110 -29.22 17.51 21.13
C SER A 110 -28.19 18.59 20.79
N VAL A 111 -28.12 19.69 21.56
CA VAL A 111 -27.16 20.78 21.32
C VAL A 111 -25.73 20.31 21.64
N ILE A 112 -25.57 19.63 22.77
CA ILE A 112 -24.27 19.06 23.16
C ILE A 112 -23.87 17.89 22.24
N ALA A 113 -24.81 17.01 21.87
CA ALA A 113 -24.54 15.89 20.97
C ALA A 113 -24.04 16.39 19.60
N LEU A 114 -24.72 17.36 18.98
CA LEU A 114 -24.28 17.96 17.72
C LEU A 114 -22.85 18.51 17.80
N SER A 115 -22.50 19.18 18.90
CA SER A 115 -21.16 19.74 19.08
C SER A 115 -20.08 18.67 19.25
N GLN A 116 -20.37 17.57 19.94
CA GLN A 116 -19.44 16.46 20.12
C GLN A 116 -19.22 15.66 18.82
N ILE A 117 -20.31 15.41 18.07
CA ILE A 117 -20.26 14.72 16.79
C ILE A 117 -19.51 15.56 15.76
N GLU A 118 -19.83 16.86 15.64
CA GLU A 118 -19.11 17.77 14.73
C GLU A 118 -17.61 17.75 14.99
N ARG A 119 -17.19 17.79 16.25
CA ARG A 119 -15.76 17.75 16.61
C ARG A 119 -15.08 16.47 16.13
N SER A 120 -15.80 15.35 16.10
CA SER A 120 -15.29 14.07 15.62
C SER A 120 -15.18 14.04 14.10
N VAL A 121 -16.21 14.52 13.39
CA VAL A 121 -16.19 14.69 11.92
C VAL A 121 -15.10 15.67 11.49
N SER A 122 -14.94 16.77 12.21
CA SER A 122 -13.93 17.79 11.93
C SER A 122 -12.50 17.27 12.11
N ARG A 123 -12.25 16.47 13.16
CA ARG A 123 -10.97 15.76 13.33
C ARG A 123 -10.69 14.80 12.18
N GLU A 124 -11.70 14.07 11.72
CA GLU A 124 -11.56 13.15 10.58
C GLU A 124 -11.28 13.89 9.27
N ARG A 125 -11.95 15.01 9.03
CA ARG A 125 -11.65 15.92 7.90
C ARG A 125 -10.20 16.37 7.93
N HIS A 126 -9.67 16.77 9.10
CA HIS A 126 -8.26 17.16 9.22
C HIS A 126 -7.30 15.99 8.93
N ARG A 127 -7.65 14.77 9.35
CA ARG A 127 -6.88 13.56 9.03
C ARG A 127 -6.86 13.28 7.54
N MET A 128 -8.01 13.36 6.85
CA MET A 128 -8.05 13.15 5.39
C MET A 128 -7.20 14.15 4.64
N LYS A 129 -7.19 15.43 5.04
CA LYS A 129 -6.29 16.44 4.46
C LYS A 129 -4.80 16.09 4.62
N ALA A 130 -4.43 15.36 5.68
CA ALA A 130 -3.04 15.01 5.99
C ALA A 130 -2.61 13.64 5.43
N PHE A 131 -3.52 12.67 5.36
CA PHE A 131 -3.21 11.26 5.09
C PHE A 131 -3.52 10.80 3.68
N ILE A 132 -4.26 11.58 2.89
CA ILE A 132 -4.45 11.26 1.48
C ILE A 132 -3.08 11.21 0.79
N ARG A 133 -2.85 10.13 0.06
CA ARG A 133 -1.71 9.91 -0.83
C ARG A 133 -2.28 9.65 -2.22
N PHE A 134 -1.77 10.39 -3.19
CA PHE A 134 -2.12 10.19 -4.59
C PHE A 134 -1.13 9.24 -5.22
N GLN A 135 -1.62 8.44 -6.15
CA GLN A 135 -0.83 7.62 -7.06
C GLN A 135 -1.12 8.06 -8.49
N GLU A 136 -0.09 8.23 -9.31
CA GLU A 136 -0.28 8.58 -10.72
C GLU A 136 -0.66 7.33 -11.54
N THR A 137 -1.83 7.35 -12.19
CA THR A 137 -2.21 6.32 -13.15
C THR A 137 -1.51 6.49 -14.50
N ALA A 138 -1.47 5.45 -15.33
CA ALA A 138 -0.88 5.52 -16.67
C ALA A 138 -1.49 6.64 -17.54
N ASP A 139 -2.76 6.98 -17.32
CA ASP A 139 -3.48 8.04 -18.03
C ASP A 139 -3.22 9.46 -17.47
N GLY A 140 -2.31 9.59 -16.50
CA GLY A 140 -1.93 10.87 -15.88
C GLY A 140 -3.02 11.44 -14.95
N ILE A 141 -3.83 10.58 -14.33
CA ILE A 141 -4.79 10.97 -13.29
C ILE A 141 -4.24 10.55 -11.93
N PHE A 142 -4.32 11.45 -10.95
CA PHE A 142 -3.89 11.17 -9.59
C PHE A 142 -5.02 10.52 -8.80
N TYR A 143 -4.90 9.23 -8.51
CA TYR A 143 -5.91 8.47 -7.77
C TYR A 143 -5.55 8.31 -6.29
N ALA A 144 -6.50 8.57 -5.40
CA ALA A 144 -6.34 8.44 -3.95
C ALA A 144 -7.51 7.65 -3.34
N PRO A 145 -7.32 6.36 -3.02
CA PRO A 145 -8.31 5.58 -2.29
C PRO A 145 -8.33 5.97 -0.81
N VAL A 146 -9.52 6.08 -0.22
CA VAL A 146 -9.70 6.41 1.21
C VAL A 146 -10.86 5.62 1.84
N GLU A 147 -10.82 5.47 3.16
CA GLU A 147 -11.92 4.90 3.97
C GLU A 147 -12.09 5.74 5.25
N PRO A 148 -12.64 6.96 5.16
CA PRO A 148 -12.85 7.79 6.32
C PRO A 148 -13.99 7.23 7.20
N ASP A 149 -13.88 7.44 8.51
CA ASP A 149 -14.94 7.03 9.46
C ASP A 149 -16.27 7.69 9.11
N TYR A 150 -16.21 9.00 8.81
CA TYR A 150 -17.34 9.87 8.49
C TYR A 150 -17.27 10.35 7.04
N ASN A 151 -18.39 10.84 6.52
CA ASN A 151 -18.50 11.28 5.14
C ASN A 151 -17.87 12.67 4.94
N VAL A 152 -16.54 12.74 4.94
CA VAL A 152 -15.80 14.01 4.94
C VAL A 152 -15.40 14.50 3.55
N LEU A 153 -15.64 13.72 2.49
CA LEU A 153 -15.29 14.05 1.11
C LEU A 153 -15.82 15.44 0.71
N PRO A 154 -17.11 15.78 0.92
CA PRO A 154 -17.64 17.12 0.60
C PRO A 154 -16.89 18.25 1.32
N LEU A 155 -16.34 17.98 2.51
CA LEU A 155 -15.63 18.97 3.34
C LEU A 155 -14.16 19.16 2.94
N ILE A 156 -13.58 18.24 2.17
CA ILE A 156 -12.18 18.30 1.73
C ILE A 156 -12.04 18.72 0.27
N ALA A 157 -13.10 18.64 -0.54
CA ALA A 157 -13.12 18.99 -1.96
C ALA A 157 -12.41 20.33 -2.26
N GLY A 158 -12.81 21.40 -1.57
CA GLY A 158 -12.21 22.73 -1.77
C GLY A 158 -10.74 22.84 -1.36
N PHE A 159 -10.29 22.04 -0.38
CA PHE A 159 -8.88 22.02 0.02
C PHE A 159 -8.00 21.40 -1.07
N PHE A 160 -8.41 20.26 -1.62
CA PHE A 160 -7.66 19.57 -2.67
C PHE A 160 -7.72 20.33 -4.00
N LYS A 161 -8.88 20.88 -4.37
CA LYS A 161 -9.02 21.75 -5.55
C LYS A 161 -8.02 22.92 -5.51
N ASN A 162 -7.95 23.63 -4.40
CA ASN A 162 -7.07 24.80 -4.28
C ASN A 162 -5.58 24.43 -4.19
N ARG A 163 -5.26 23.24 -3.67
CA ARG A 163 -3.88 22.80 -3.45
C ARG A 163 -3.27 22.14 -4.69
N TYR A 164 -4.07 21.40 -5.45
CA TYR A 164 -3.67 20.63 -6.62
C TYR A 164 -4.52 21.08 -7.81
N ALA A 165 -4.42 22.37 -8.14
CA ALA A 165 -5.23 23.00 -9.18
C ALA A 165 -4.77 22.67 -10.61
N ASP A 166 -3.52 22.23 -10.75
CA ASP A 166 -2.82 21.92 -12.01
C ASP A 166 -2.87 20.42 -12.36
N GLN A 167 -3.54 19.60 -11.56
CA GLN A 167 -3.54 18.14 -11.68
C GLN A 167 -4.96 17.58 -11.66
N ARG A 168 -5.25 16.64 -12.56
CA ARG A 168 -6.50 15.87 -12.50
C ARG A 168 -6.39 14.83 -11.40
N TRP A 169 -7.37 14.77 -10.51
CA TRP A 169 -7.33 13.83 -9.40
C TRP A 169 -8.68 13.23 -9.08
N ILE A 170 -8.63 12.03 -8.49
CA ILE A 170 -9.78 11.29 -7.97
C ILE A 170 -9.49 10.96 -6.51
N ILE A 171 -10.39 11.36 -5.60
CA ILE A 171 -10.40 10.88 -4.21
C ILE A 171 -11.61 9.98 -4.05
N TYR A 172 -11.38 8.69 -3.81
CA TYR A 172 -12.44 7.68 -3.84
C TYR A 172 -12.65 7.02 -2.47
N ASP A 173 -13.86 7.12 -1.93
CA ASP A 173 -14.27 6.46 -0.69
C ASP A 173 -14.64 4.99 -0.97
N LEU A 174 -13.76 4.06 -0.58
CA LEU A 174 -13.96 2.63 -0.79
C LEU A 174 -15.09 2.05 0.08
N LYS A 175 -15.44 2.70 1.19
CA LYS A 175 -16.53 2.28 2.09
C LYS A 175 -17.88 2.70 1.51
N ARG A 176 -17.98 3.93 1.01
CA ARG A 176 -19.23 4.52 0.50
C ARG A 176 -19.42 4.36 -1.02
N LYS A 177 -18.41 3.84 -1.73
CA LYS A 177 -18.44 3.56 -3.17
C LYS A 177 -18.77 4.77 -4.04
N TYR A 178 -18.20 5.91 -3.67
CA TYR A 178 -18.26 7.13 -4.47
C TYR A 178 -16.99 7.95 -4.26
N GLY A 179 -16.70 8.87 -5.17
CA GLY A 179 -15.52 9.72 -5.09
C GLY A 179 -15.74 11.11 -5.63
N LEU A 180 -14.71 11.94 -5.48
CA LEU A 180 -14.63 13.27 -6.05
C LEU A 180 -13.63 13.24 -7.19
N TYR A 181 -14.05 13.69 -8.38
CA TYR A 181 -13.20 13.87 -9.54
C TYR A 181 -12.99 15.36 -9.82
N TYR A 182 -11.75 15.77 -10.02
CA TYR A 182 -11.40 17.11 -10.45
C TYR A 182 -10.83 17.10 -11.86
N ASP A 183 -11.49 17.82 -12.76
CA ASP A 183 -11.17 17.88 -14.20
C ASP A 183 -10.30 19.09 -14.58
N LEU A 184 -9.74 19.81 -13.58
CA LEU A 184 -9.05 21.11 -13.66
C LEU A 184 -9.97 22.33 -13.56
N GLU A 185 -11.28 22.20 -13.76
CA GLU A 185 -12.24 23.32 -13.67
C GLU A 185 -13.17 23.17 -12.48
N LYS A 186 -13.81 22.01 -12.36
CA LYS A 186 -14.84 21.69 -11.37
C LYS A 186 -14.58 20.35 -10.69
N VAL A 187 -15.13 20.22 -9.50
CA VAL A 187 -15.11 18.96 -8.74
C VAL A 187 -16.49 18.36 -8.85
N GLU A 188 -16.57 17.14 -9.36
CA GLU A 188 -17.80 16.39 -9.53
C GLU A 188 -17.79 15.13 -8.67
N GLU A 189 -18.98 14.73 -8.23
CA GLU A 189 -19.17 13.42 -7.59
C GLU A 189 -19.22 12.34 -8.67
N ILE A 190 -18.41 11.30 -8.51
CA ILE A 190 -18.36 10.17 -9.44
C ILE A 190 -18.64 8.86 -8.70
N ARG A 191 -19.26 7.91 -9.43
CA ARG A 191 -19.39 6.52 -9.00
C ARG A 191 -18.73 5.64 -10.06
N LEU A 192 -17.80 4.80 -9.64
CA LEU A 192 -17.12 3.89 -10.55
C LEU A 192 -17.94 2.59 -10.64
N GLU A 193 -18.43 2.25 -11.83
CA GLU A 193 -19.14 0.97 -12.08
C GLU A 193 -18.23 -0.23 -11.78
N TYR A 194 -16.97 -0.10 -12.17
CA TYR A 194 -15.88 -0.99 -11.80
C TYR A 194 -14.83 -0.16 -11.06
N ALA A 195 -14.93 -0.11 -9.73
CA ALA A 195 -13.76 0.27 -8.95
C ALA A 195 -12.66 -0.76 -9.31
N PRO A 196 -11.45 -0.35 -9.71
CA PRO A 196 -10.41 -1.29 -10.08
C PRO A 196 -10.31 -2.33 -8.97
N GLU A 197 -10.50 -3.61 -9.33
CA GLU A 197 -10.45 -4.71 -8.37
C GLU A 197 -9.10 -4.65 -7.66
N MET A 198 -9.09 -4.07 -6.46
CA MET A 198 -7.97 -4.14 -5.55
C MET A 198 -7.86 -5.60 -5.12
N LYS A 199 -7.17 -6.41 -5.92
CA LYS A 199 -6.87 -7.80 -5.59
C LYS A 199 -6.23 -7.82 -4.21
N ASN A 200 -6.91 -8.44 -3.24
CA ASN A 200 -6.40 -8.83 -1.92
C ASN A 200 -5.79 -7.69 -1.09
N ASP A 201 -6.59 -6.98 -0.29
CA ASP A 201 -6.10 -6.01 0.73
C ASP A 201 -5.16 -4.90 0.19
N ALA A 202 -4.94 -4.83 -1.12
CA ALA A 202 -3.98 -3.95 -1.75
C ALA A 202 -4.60 -2.57 -1.85
N THR A 203 -4.27 -1.75 -0.87
CA THR A 203 -4.69 -0.34 -0.78
C THR A 203 -4.11 0.53 -1.89
N PHE A 204 -3.22 -0.04 -2.72
CA PHE A 204 -2.51 0.63 -3.80
C PHE A 204 -2.90 0.00 -5.14
N LEU A 205 -2.96 0.82 -6.18
CA LEU A 205 -3.20 0.37 -7.55
C LEU A 205 -2.16 -0.67 -8.01
N SER A 206 -2.58 -1.65 -8.79
CA SER A 206 -1.70 -2.69 -9.35
C SER A 206 -0.65 -2.09 -10.28
N GLU A 207 0.52 -2.72 -10.38
CA GLU A 207 1.62 -2.23 -11.23
C GLU A 207 1.19 -2.00 -12.68
N ASP A 208 0.21 -2.75 -13.19
CA ASP A 208 -0.31 -2.63 -14.55
C ASP A 208 -1.16 -1.37 -14.81
N VAL A 209 -1.61 -0.68 -13.76
CA VAL A 209 -2.50 0.50 -13.83
C VAL A 209 -1.74 1.80 -13.52
N VAL A 210 -0.58 1.66 -12.90
CA VAL A 210 0.21 2.76 -12.35
C VAL A 210 1.28 3.19 -13.34
N SER A 211 1.59 4.48 -13.36
CA SER A 211 2.71 5.04 -14.13
C SER A 211 4.03 4.35 -13.76
N ASP A 212 4.88 4.06 -14.74
CA ASP A 212 6.23 3.48 -14.54
C ASP A 212 7.09 4.27 -13.53
N LYS A 213 6.78 5.57 -13.37
CA LYS A 213 7.49 6.49 -12.47
C LYS A 213 6.99 6.47 -11.03
N GLU A 214 5.82 5.92 -10.73
CA GLU A 214 5.24 5.96 -9.38
C GLU A 214 6.12 5.21 -8.37
N LYS A 215 6.73 4.09 -8.76
CA LYS A 215 7.69 3.37 -7.90
C LYS A 215 8.84 4.27 -7.48
N LEU A 216 9.34 5.11 -8.39
CA LEU A 216 10.37 6.09 -8.09
C LEU A 216 9.83 7.18 -7.15
N TYR A 217 8.63 7.71 -7.37
CA TYR A 217 8.02 8.71 -6.49
C TYR A 217 7.81 8.19 -5.07
N GLY A 218 7.34 6.95 -4.91
CA GLY A 218 7.22 6.31 -3.60
C GLY A 218 8.57 6.17 -2.87
N LEU A 219 9.63 5.80 -3.60
CA LEU A 219 10.98 5.73 -3.04
C LEU A 219 11.49 7.12 -2.61
N LEU A 220 11.36 8.14 -3.46
CA LEU A 220 11.77 9.51 -3.14
C LEU A 220 11.03 10.07 -1.93
N TRP A 221 9.73 9.80 -1.82
CA TRP A 221 8.93 10.17 -0.66
C TRP A 221 9.44 9.49 0.62
N ASN A 222 9.74 8.19 0.55
CA ASN A 222 10.28 7.44 1.68
C ASN A 222 11.63 7.96 2.15
N ASP A 223 12.51 8.32 1.22
CA ASP A 223 13.82 8.89 1.53
C ASP A 223 13.69 10.29 2.14
N TYR A 224 12.81 11.14 1.58
CA TYR A 224 12.45 12.42 2.18
C TYR A 224 11.88 12.26 3.60
N PHE A 225 10.94 11.33 3.80
CA PHE A 225 10.32 11.07 5.10
C PHE A 225 11.34 10.58 6.13
N LYS A 226 12.28 9.71 5.74
CA LYS A 226 13.36 9.25 6.63
C LYS A 226 14.35 10.37 6.97
N SER A 227 14.77 11.16 5.98
CA SER A 227 15.77 12.22 6.16
C SER A 227 15.27 13.38 7.04
N THR A 228 13.98 13.69 6.95
CA THR A 228 13.35 14.74 7.78
C THR A 228 12.99 14.28 9.19
N ASN A 229 13.00 12.97 9.45
CA ASN A 229 12.66 12.42 10.75
C ASN A 229 13.79 12.66 11.75
N ILE A 230 13.45 13.14 12.96
CA ILE A 230 14.42 13.39 14.03
C ILE A 230 14.39 12.18 14.99
N PRO A 231 15.40 11.30 15.00
CA PRO A 231 15.34 10.04 15.74
C PRO A 231 15.13 10.22 17.25
N ALA A 232 15.70 11.29 17.82
CA ALA A 232 15.55 11.63 19.23
C ALA A 232 14.12 12.00 19.65
N ARG A 233 13.23 12.33 18.70
CA ARG A 233 11.81 12.68 18.96
C ARG A 233 10.85 11.50 18.82
N LYS A 234 11.37 10.26 18.73
CA LYS A 234 10.56 9.06 18.54
C LYS A 234 9.69 8.78 19.76
N ASN A 235 8.39 9.10 19.67
CA ASN A 235 7.38 8.71 20.65
C ASN A 235 6.25 7.94 19.96
N MET A 236 6.30 6.60 20.03
CA MET A 236 5.35 5.75 19.32
C MET A 236 3.92 5.86 19.86
N LYS A 237 3.75 6.09 21.17
CA LYS A 237 2.42 6.24 21.78
C LYS A 237 1.70 7.47 21.22
N LEU A 238 2.38 8.61 21.21
CA LEU A 238 1.84 9.85 20.65
C LEU A 238 1.67 9.76 19.13
N HIS A 239 2.60 9.09 18.44
CA HIS A 239 2.50 8.85 17.00
C HIS A 239 1.23 8.08 16.62
N ILE A 240 0.88 7.01 17.35
CA ILE A 240 -0.34 6.22 17.11
C ILE A 240 -1.61 7.04 17.41
N GLN A 241 -1.57 7.96 18.39
CA GLN A 241 -2.71 8.84 18.68
C GLN A 241 -2.98 9.83 17.53
N HIS A 242 -1.92 10.41 16.94
CA HIS A 242 -2.06 11.35 15.83
C HIS A 242 -2.25 10.67 14.47
N VAL A 243 -1.59 9.53 14.25
CA VAL A 243 -1.65 8.72 13.02
C VAL A 243 -2.12 7.30 13.36
N PRO A 244 -3.43 7.09 13.54
CA PRO A 244 -3.98 5.77 13.86
C PRO A 244 -3.59 4.70 12.84
N LYS A 245 -3.29 3.49 13.32
CA LYS A 245 -2.81 2.36 12.49
C LYS A 245 -3.72 2.01 11.32
N ARG A 246 -5.03 2.21 11.44
CA ARG A 246 -5.99 1.96 10.36
C ARG A 246 -5.70 2.74 9.07
N TYR A 247 -5.02 3.89 9.15
CA TYR A 247 -4.63 4.66 7.97
C TYR A 247 -3.29 4.21 7.37
N TRP A 248 -2.50 3.42 8.09
CA TRP A 248 -1.14 3.08 7.66
C TRP A 248 -1.14 2.28 6.35
N LYS A 249 -2.21 1.54 6.07
CA LYS A 249 -2.39 0.85 4.79
C LYS A 249 -2.46 1.81 3.59
N TYR A 250 -2.83 3.08 3.79
CA TYR A 250 -2.86 4.13 2.76
C TYR A 250 -1.57 4.97 2.68
N LEU A 251 -0.61 4.75 3.59
CA LEU A 251 0.60 5.57 3.71
C LEU A 251 1.81 4.82 3.16
N THR A 252 2.37 5.31 2.06
CA THR A 252 3.58 4.76 1.44
C THR A 252 4.75 4.69 2.43
N GLU A 253 4.87 5.66 3.34
CA GLU A 253 5.90 5.70 4.39
C GLU A 253 5.71 4.70 5.54
N LYS A 254 4.55 4.05 5.60
CA LYS A 254 4.24 3.02 6.59
C LYS A 254 4.21 1.62 6.00
N GLN A 255 4.40 1.48 4.70
CA GLN A 255 4.56 0.18 4.08
C GLN A 255 5.92 -0.42 4.45
N GLU A 256 5.92 -1.70 4.81
CA GLU A 256 7.17 -2.42 4.99
C GLU A 256 7.80 -2.64 3.61
N MET A 257 9.03 -2.15 3.46
CA MET A 257 9.77 -2.40 2.23
C MET A 257 10.25 -3.86 2.22
N GLU A 258 9.97 -4.55 1.13
CA GLU A 258 10.61 -5.83 0.85
C GLU A 258 12.09 -5.59 0.50
N LYS A 259 12.96 -6.39 1.10
CA LYS A 259 14.38 -6.47 0.79
C LYS A 259 14.66 -7.77 0.05
N LEU A 260 15.60 -7.70 -0.89
CA LEU A 260 15.98 -8.83 -1.74
C LEU A 260 17.26 -9.48 -1.21
N TYR A 261 17.24 -10.81 -1.07
CA TYR A 261 18.31 -11.62 -0.51
C TYR A 261 18.60 -12.84 -1.40
N PHE A 262 19.81 -13.40 -1.32
CA PHE A 262 20.12 -14.75 -1.81
C PHE A 262 21.24 -15.38 -1.00
N ILE A 263 21.49 -16.69 -1.18
CA ILE A 263 22.58 -17.40 -0.49
C ILE A 263 23.48 -18.06 -1.53
N ALA A 264 24.79 -17.92 -1.38
CA ALA A 264 25.75 -18.43 -2.35
C ALA A 264 27.12 -18.78 -1.75
N ILE A 265 27.90 -19.55 -2.50
CA ILE A 265 29.35 -19.70 -2.32
C ILE A 265 30.04 -18.60 -3.11
N VAL A 266 30.98 -17.90 -2.49
CA VAL A 266 31.82 -16.88 -3.13
C VAL A 266 33.24 -17.44 -3.23
N PRO A 267 33.87 -17.44 -4.42
CA PRO A 267 35.23 -17.95 -4.55
C PRO A 267 36.24 -17.01 -3.88
N PRO A 268 37.48 -17.47 -3.63
CA PRO A 268 38.57 -16.61 -3.15
C PRO A 268 38.80 -15.39 -4.04
N LYS A 269 39.54 -14.42 -3.51
CA LYS A 269 39.78 -13.13 -4.18
C LYS A 269 40.44 -13.32 -5.54
N GLU A 270 41.40 -14.22 -5.64
CA GLU A 270 42.17 -14.50 -6.85
C GLU A 270 41.25 -14.97 -7.99
N ILE A 271 40.45 -16.01 -7.74
CA ILE A 271 39.47 -16.53 -8.71
C ILE A 271 38.36 -15.50 -8.98
N SER A 272 37.94 -14.73 -7.96
CA SER A 272 36.97 -13.66 -8.15
C SER A 272 37.48 -12.58 -9.11
N GLU A 273 38.76 -12.21 -9.03
CA GLU A 273 39.39 -11.24 -9.92
C GLU A 273 39.48 -11.79 -11.35
N GLU A 274 39.90 -13.05 -11.52
CA GLU A 274 39.94 -13.73 -12.82
C GLU A 274 38.56 -13.77 -13.51
N ILE A 275 37.52 -14.18 -12.77
CA ILE A 275 36.15 -14.22 -13.30
C ILE A 275 35.62 -12.81 -13.58
N THR A 276 36.04 -11.81 -12.79
CA THR A 276 35.68 -10.41 -13.04
C THR A 276 36.32 -9.89 -14.32
N LEU A 277 37.58 -10.24 -14.62
CA LEU A 277 38.21 -9.92 -15.89
C LEU A 277 37.45 -10.53 -17.07
N ILE A 278 36.95 -11.77 -16.93
CA ILE A 278 36.10 -12.39 -17.94
C ILE A 278 34.78 -11.60 -18.10
N LYS A 279 34.13 -11.21 -17.00
CA LYS A 279 32.92 -10.36 -17.07
C LYS A 279 33.18 -9.01 -17.75
N GLN A 280 34.35 -8.40 -17.52
CA GLN A 280 34.75 -7.16 -18.18
C GLN A 280 35.02 -7.34 -19.67
N ASP A 281 35.56 -8.50 -20.08
CA ASP A 281 35.65 -8.88 -21.49
C ASP A 281 34.25 -8.93 -22.14
N PHE A 282 33.26 -9.48 -21.42
CA PHE A 282 31.87 -9.49 -21.89
C PHE A 282 31.22 -8.12 -22.02
N GLU A 283 31.48 -7.21 -21.08
CA GLU A 283 31.02 -5.83 -21.17
C GLU A 283 31.63 -5.13 -22.39
N LYS A 284 32.94 -5.26 -22.57
CA LYS A 284 33.70 -4.55 -23.60
C LYS A 284 33.41 -5.05 -25.02
N ASN A 285 33.33 -6.38 -25.19
CA ASN A 285 33.30 -6.99 -26.52
C ASN A 285 31.91 -7.48 -26.94
N TYR A 286 30.98 -7.67 -26.00
CA TYR A 286 29.65 -8.26 -26.27
C TYR A 286 28.49 -7.46 -25.65
N GLU A 287 28.74 -6.24 -25.19
CA GLU A 287 27.73 -5.33 -24.60
C GLU A 287 26.97 -5.93 -23.38
N SER A 288 27.56 -6.91 -22.67
CA SER A 288 26.93 -7.53 -21.49
C SER A 288 27.65 -7.15 -20.20
N SER A 289 27.06 -6.20 -19.46
CA SER A 289 27.63 -5.61 -18.25
C SER A 289 26.92 -6.04 -16.96
N ARG A 290 25.70 -6.59 -17.06
CA ARG A 290 24.87 -6.92 -15.88
C ARG A 290 25.56 -7.87 -14.91
N ALA A 291 26.40 -8.79 -15.41
CA ALA A 291 27.16 -9.74 -14.57
C ALA A 291 28.16 -9.05 -13.62
N LEU A 292 28.60 -7.82 -13.92
CA LEU A 292 29.51 -7.03 -13.06
C LEU A 292 28.82 -6.43 -11.84
N LYS A 293 27.48 -6.38 -11.81
CA LYS A 293 26.72 -5.84 -10.66
C LYS A 293 26.69 -6.76 -9.44
N VAL A 294 27.19 -7.99 -9.58
CA VAL A 294 27.29 -8.98 -8.51
C VAL A 294 28.68 -9.60 -8.52
N MET A 295 29.25 -9.85 -7.34
CA MET A 295 30.51 -10.59 -7.25
C MET A 295 30.35 -11.98 -7.91
N PRO A 296 31.42 -12.57 -8.47
CA PRO A 296 31.42 -13.98 -8.85
C PRO A 296 30.92 -14.87 -7.72
N HIS A 297 30.00 -15.77 -8.01
CA HIS A 297 29.37 -16.63 -6.99
C HIS A 297 28.72 -17.86 -7.63
N ILE A 298 28.45 -18.87 -6.80
CA ILE A 298 27.63 -20.04 -7.14
C ILE A 298 26.40 -20.00 -6.23
N THR A 299 25.22 -19.82 -6.83
CA THR A 299 23.96 -19.67 -6.08
C THR A 299 23.53 -20.99 -5.43
N LEU A 300 23.29 -20.98 -4.12
CA LEU A 300 22.74 -22.12 -3.37
C LEU A 300 21.23 -21.96 -3.14
N LYS A 301 20.77 -20.75 -2.79
CA LYS A 301 19.35 -20.38 -2.68
C LYS A 301 19.10 -19.21 -3.63
N ALA A 302 18.18 -19.40 -4.59
CA ALA A 302 17.84 -18.36 -5.55
C ALA A 302 17.24 -17.13 -4.85
N PRO A 303 17.33 -15.93 -5.46
CA PRO A 303 16.86 -14.69 -4.85
C PRO A 303 15.43 -14.77 -4.31
N PHE A 304 15.23 -14.25 -3.11
CA PHE A 304 13.95 -14.20 -2.40
C PHE A 304 13.76 -12.86 -1.72
N LYS A 305 12.50 -12.51 -1.46
CA LYS A 305 12.13 -11.27 -0.78
C LYS A 305 11.65 -11.56 0.64
N LEU A 306 12.00 -10.67 1.56
CA LEU A 306 11.46 -10.62 2.92
C LEU A 306 11.22 -9.17 3.31
N PHE A 307 10.27 -8.93 4.20
CA PHE A 307 10.07 -7.59 4.76
C PHE A 307 11.28 -7.18 5.61
N GLU A 308 11.50 -5.87 5.71
CA GLU A 308 12.51 -5.29 6.62
C GLU A 308 12.39 -5.82 8.06
N SER A 309 11.16 -6.02 8.54
CA SER A 309 10.85 -6.53 9.88
C SER A 309 11.43 -7.93 10.12
N ASP A 310 11.51 -8.76 9.08
CA ASP A 310 12.05 -10.12 9.14
C ASP A 310 13.57 -10.19 9.02
N HIS A 311 14.25 -9.07 8.73
CA HIS A 311 15.71 -9.05 8.50
C HIS A 311 16.49 -9.64 9.68
N GLN A 312 16.14 -9.26 10.91
CA GLN A 312 16.80 -9.77 12.11
C GLN A 312 16.49 -11.25 12.38
N HIS A 313 15.30 -11.71 11.97
CA HIS A 313 14.96 -13.13 12.06
C HIS A 313 15.79 -13.95 11.06
N LEU A 314 15.95 -13.46 9.83
CA LEU A 314 16.80 -14.07 8.81
C LEU A 314 18.26 -14.17 9.26
N LEU A 315 18.84 -13.10 9.81
CA LEU A 315 20.22 -13.12 10.31
C LEU A 315 20.41 -14.15 11.41
N LYS A 316 19.49 -14.19 12.39
CA LYS A 316 19.54 -15.18 13.48
C LYS A 316 19.36 -16.61 12.98
N TRP A 317 18.48 -16.83 12.01
CA TRP A 317 18.30 -18.13 11.37
C TRP A 317 19.59 -18.55 10.65
N PHE A 318 20.17 -17.65 9.85
CA PHE A 318 21.39 -17.94 9.09
C PHE A 318 22.60 -18.17 10.00
N GLU A 319 22.67 -17.50 11.15
CA GLU A 319 23.70 -17.75 12.16
C GLU A 319 23.54 -19.15 12.80
N LYS A 320 22.30 -19.54 13.10
CA LYS A 320 21.97 -20.79 13.78
C LYS A 320 21.94 -22.02 12.88
N ILE A 321 21.79 -21.84 11.57
CA ILE A 321 21.74 -22.97 10.63
C ILE A 321 22.97 -23.84 10.81
N ASN A 322 22.77 -25.14 10.96
CA ASN A 322 23.85 -26.10 11.12
C ASN A 322 23.69 -27.20 10.09
N ILE A 323 24.47 -27.13 9.02
CA ILE A 323 24.50 -28.13 7.96
C ILE A 323 25.82 -28.88 8.12
N PRO A 324 25.80 -30.17 8.54
CA PRO A 324 27.02 -30.92 8.85
C PRO A 324 27.74 -31.33 7.56
N ILE A 325 28.49 -30.42 6.98
CA ILE A 325 29.26 -30.61 5.75
C ILE A 325 30.68 -30.12 6.01
N GLN A 326 31.68 -30.91 5.61
CA GLN A 326 33.08 -30.49 5.68
C GLN A 326 33.42 -29.57 4.51
N LYS A 327 34.51 -28.80 4.63
CA LYS A 327 35.10 -28.07 3.51
C LYS A 327 35.32 -29.02 2.32
N PHE A 328 35.00 -28.57 1.12
CA PHE A 328 35.12 -29.36 -0.11
C PHE A 328 35.74 -28.54 -1.22
N ILE A 329 36.36 -29.21 -2.19
CA ILE A 329 36.93 -28.55 -3.36
C ILE A 329 35.82 -28.29 -4.38
N VAL A 330 35.81 -27.07 -4.90
CA VAL A 330 35.03 -26.67 -6.08
C VAL A 330 35.99 -26.60 -7.25
N GLU A 331 35.69 -27.35 -8.30
CA GLU A 331 36.43 -27.32 -9.55
C GLU A 331 35.61 -26.53 -10.57
N LEU A 332 36.23 -25.52 -11.19
CA LEU A 332 35.68 -24.74 -12.27
C LEU A 332 36.34 -25.20 -13.56
N LYS A 333 35.53 -25.57 -14.55
CA LYS A 333 36.00 -26.13 -15.81
C LYS A 333 35.23 -25.61 -17.00
N ASP A 334 35.92 -24.86 -17.84
CA ASP A 334 35.45 -24.31 -19.10
C ASP A 334 34.14 -23.51 -18.96
N PHE A 335 33.53 -23.17 -20.09
CA PHE A 335 32.31 -22.40 -20.18
C PHE A 335 31.15 -23.27 -20.65
N LYS A 336 29.96 -23.01 -20.10
CA LYS A 336 28.69 -23.59 -20.54
C LYS A 336 27.64 -22.49 -20.71
N SER A 337 26.55 -22.82 -21.38
CA SER A 337 25.40 -21.94 -21.52
C SER A 337 24.11 -22.64 -21.11
N PHE A 338 23.10 -21.85 -20.73
CA PHE A 338 21.73 -22.36 -20.55
C PHE A 338 20.93 -22.20 -21.84
N PRO A 339 20.10 -23.19 -22.22
CA PRO A 339 19.22 -23.08 -23.37
C PRO A 339 18.10 -22.08 -23.05
N ASN A 340 18.29 -20.82 -23.44
CA ASN A 340 17.26 -19.79 -23.36
C ASN A 340 17.30 -18.94 -24.64
N PRO A 341 16.30 -19.08 -25.53
CA PRO A 341 16.28 -18.40 -26.82
C PRO A 341 16.28 -16.86 -26.73
N GLU A 342 15.68 -16.30 -25.68
CA GLU A 342 15.50 -14.85 -25.56
C GLU A 342 16.51 -14.18 -24.61
N GLN A 343 17.01 -14.91 -23.61
CA GLN A 343 17.99 -14.39 -22.65
C GLN A 343 19.09 -15.43 -22.40
N PRO A 344 20.02 -15.58 -23.34
CA PRO A 344 21.11 -16.53 -23.19
C PRO A 344 21.99 -16.16 -21.99
N VAL A 345 22.55 -17.20 -21.36
CA VAL A 345 23.43 -17.07 -20.22
C VAL A 345 24.71 -17.84 -20.52
N ILE A 346 25.86 -17.20 -20.32
CA ILE A 346 27.17 -17.85 -20.35
C ILE A 346 27.74 -17.85 -18.93
N TYR A 347 28.28 -18.98 -18.51
CA TYR A 347 28.83 -19.17 -17.18
C TYR A 347 30.08 -20.05 -17.23
N VAL A 348 30.99 -19.82 -16.29
CA VAL A 348 32.06 -20.79 -15.97
C VAL A 348 31.43 -21.94 -15.22
N HIS A 349 31.67 -23.18 -15.65
CA HIS A 349 30.98 -24.35 -15.13
C HIS A 349 31.66 -24.91 -13.87
N PRO A 350 30.99 -24.89 -12.70
CA PRO A 350 31.43 -25.65 -11.55
C PRO A 350 31.03 -27.12 -11.73
N GLU A 351 32.00 -28.02 -11.58
CA GLU A 351 31.73 -29.45 -11.56
C GLU A 351 30.85 -29.81 -10.35
N LYS A 352 29.86 -30.68 -10.59
CA LYS A 352 28.94 -31.11 -9.54
C LYS A 352 29.69 -32.02 -8.57
N SER A 353 29.52 -31.77 -7.26
CA SER A 353 30.01 -32.66 -6.21
C SER A 353 28.89 -33.03 -5.25
N ASP A 354 28.99 -34.20 -4.62
CA ASP A 354 28.00 -34.65 -3.64
C ASP A 354 27.90 -33.70 -2.45
N ALA A 355 29.02 -33.17 -1.98
CA ALA A 355 29.06 -32.18 -0.90
C ALA A 355 28.28 -30.90 -1.26
N MET A 356 28.45 -30.38 -2.48
CA MET A 356 27.72 -29.19 -2.94
C MET A 356 26.22 -29.46 -3.08
N ASN A 357 25.84 -30.61 -3.63
CA ASN A 357 24.43 -31.01 -3.77
C ASN A 357 23.76 -31.21 -2.40
N GLN A 358 24.45 -31.85 -1.46
CA GLN A 358 23.97 -32.03 -0.09
C GLN A 358 23.80 -30.68 0.63
N LEU A 359 24.76 -29.77 0.48
CA LEU A 359 24.69 -28.42 1.05
C LEU A 359 23.46 -27.69 0.55
N GLN A 360 23.27 -27.67 -0.77
CA GLN A 360 22.14 -26.96 -1.36
C GLN A 360 20.81 -27.58 -0.89
N LYS A 361 20.68 -28.91 -0.95
CA LYS A 361 19.45 -29.60 -0.56
C LYS A 361 19.09 -29.35 0.90
N ALA A 362 20.06 -29.47 1.82
CA ALA A 362 19.86 -29.21 3.24
C ALA A 362 19.48 -27.75 3.51
N LEU A 363 20.15 -26.80 2.85
CA LEU A 363 19.85 -25.37 2.95
C LEU A 363 18.43 -25.05 2.50
N ILE A 364 18.00 -25.57 1.34
CA ILE A 364 16.64 -25.33 0.82
C ILE A 364 15.58 -25.94 1.74
N GLN A 365 15.82 -27.15 2.27
CA GLN A 365 14.90 -27.80 3.19
C GLN A 365 14.72 -26.97 4.47
N GLU A 366 15.82 -26.50 5.06
CA GLU A 366 15.79 -25.71 6.29
C GLU A 366 15.23 -24.30 6.08
N PHE A 367 15.50 -23.70 4.91
CA PHE A 367 14.87 -22.44 4.54
C PHE A 367 13.36 -22.58 4.41
N LYS A 368 12.88 -23.63 3.71
CA LYS A 368 11.45 -23.90 3.53
C LYS A 368 10.74 -24.22 4.85
N SER A 369 11.40 -24.90 5.78
CA SER A 369 10.83 -25.23 7.09
C SER A 369 10.56 -23.98 7.93
N THR A 370 11.47 -22.99 7.84
CA THR A 370 11.45 -21.73 8.60
C THR A 370 10.59 -20.65 7.93
N PHE A 371 10.77 -20.43 6.62
CA PHE A 371 10.15 -19.34 5.86
C PHE A 371 9.02 -19.84 4.94
N ARG A 372 8.02 -20.51 5.51
CA ARG A 372 6.92 -21.16 4.77
C ARG A 372 6.10 -20.22 3.87
N GLY A 373 6.03 -18.94 4.21
CA GLY A 373 5.31 -17.92 3.43
C GLY A 373 6.07 -17.38 2.22
N VAL A 374 7.35 -17.71 2.06
CA VAL A 374 8.17 -17.24 0.94
C VAL A 374 7.95 -18.13 -0.27
N LYS A 375 7.53 -17.53 -1.40
CA LYS A 375 7.33 -18.26 -2.67
C LYS A 375 8.61 -19.00 -3.06
N SER A 376 8.49 -20.29 -3.35
CA SER A 376 9.59 -21.12 -3.82
C SER A 376 10.00 -20.72 -5.24
N ASN A 377 11.30 -20.65 -5.51
CA ASN A 377 11.82 -20.44 -6.85
C ASN A 377 12.03 -21.80 -7.54
N THR A 378 11.65 -21.92 -8.81
CA THR A 378 11.84 -23.17 -9.59
C THR A 378 13.33 -23.55 -9.72
N ALA A 379 14.23 -22.56 -9.68
CA ALA A 379 15.67 -22.78 -9.64
C ALA A 379 16.14 -23.52 -8.36
N ASP A 380 15.38 -23.48 -7.26
CA ASP A 380 15.75 -24.18 -6.02
C ASP A 380 15.55 -25.71 -6.14
N SER A 381 14.71 -26.18 -7.07
CA SER A 381 14.39 -27.60 -7.28
C SER A 381 15.34 -28.33 -8.25
N GLY A 382 15.88 -27.64 -9.23
CA GLY A 382 16.74 -28.20 -10.28
C GLY A 382 18.18 -27.71 -10.16
N PHE A 383 18.84 -27.97 -9.03
CA PHE A 383 20.15 -27.40 -8.72
C PHE A 383 21.19 -27.69 -9.82
N ASN A 384 21.55 -26.62 -10.53
CA ASN A 384 22.55 -26.61 -11.59
C ASN A 384 23.58 -25.53 -11.22
N PRO A 385 24.69 -25.87 -10.56
CA PRO A 385 25.68 -24.88 -10.16
C PRO A 385 26.28 -24.22 -11.41
N HIS A 386 26.40 -22.91 -11.33
CA HIS A 386 26.92 -22.09 -12.42
C HIS A 386 27.54 -20.82 -11.82
N MET A 387 28.61 -20.33 -12.44
CA MET A 387 29.22 -19.04 -12.11
C MET A 387 29.07 -18.09 -13.30
N THR A 388 28.00 -17.30 -13.28
CA THR A 388 27.59 -16.46 -14.42
C THR A 388 28.63 -15.41 -14.79
N VAL A 389 28.95 -15.32 -16.08
CA VAL A 389 29.81 -14.28 -16.65
C VAL A 389 29.06 -13.33 -17.59
N ALA A 390 27.92 -13.74 -18.15
CA ALA A 390 27.04 -12.89 -18.95
C ALA A 390 25.58 -13.37 -18.87
N TYR A 391 24.62 -12.45 -18.69
CA TYR A 391 23.19 -12.76 -18.58
C TYR A 391 22.32 -11.49 -18.69
N ARG A 392 21.02 -11.67 -19.02
CA ARG A 392 19.95 -10.64 -19.11
C ARG A 392 20.13 -9.58 -20.18
N ASP A 393 21.29 -8.94 -20.27
CA ASP A 393 21.61 -7.92 -21.28
C ASP A 393 22.44 -8.47 -22.45
N LEU A 394 22.83 -9.75 -22.40
CA LEU A 394 23.46 -10.44 -23.52
C LEU A 394 22.42 -10.71 -24.62
N LYS A 395 22.44 -9.90 -25.68
CA LYS A 395 21.57 -10.06 -26.84
C LYS A 395 21.91 -11.35 -27.61
N PRO A 396 20.94 -12.02 -28.28
CA PRO A 396 21.19 -13.25 -29.04
C PRO A 396 22.35 -13.15 -30.05
N GLU A 397 22.42 -12.06 -30.81
CA GLU A 397 23.50 -11.82 -31.78
C GLU A 397 24.89 -11.72 -31.13
N GLN A 398 24.95 -11.13 -29.92
CA GLN A 398 26.19 -11.01 -29.16
C GLN A 398 26.55 -12.32 -28.47
N PHE A 399 25.54 -13.09 -28.06
CA PHE A 399 25.72 -14.44 -27.57
C PHE A 399 26.34 -15.34 -28.63
N GLU A 400 25.87 -15.33 -29.87
CA GLU A 400 26.44 -16.16 -30.95
C GLU A 400 27.94 -15.87 -31.14
N LYS A 401 28.30 -14.58 -31.27
CA LYS A 401 29.70 -14.13 -31.38
C LYS A 401 30.54 -14.53 -30.18
N ALA A 402 30.02 -14.35 -28.96
CA ALA A 402 30.73 -14.74 -27.75
C ALA A 402 30.88 -16.26 -27.68
N TRP A 403 29.84 -17.01 -28.02
CA TRP A 403 29.79 -18.45 -27.89
C TRP A 403 30.71 -19.15 -28.89
N GLU A 404 30.89 -18.63 -30.11
CA GLU A 404 31.92 -19.08 -31.06
C GLU A 404 33.32 -19.15 -30.42
N ILE A 405 33.65 -18.21 -29.53
CA ILE A 405 34.95 -18.17 -28.85
C ILE A 405 34.91 -18.96 -27.54
N TYR A 406 33.94 -18.66 -26.67
CA TYR A 406 33.91 -19.14 -25.30
C TYR A 406 33.57 -20.63 -25.18
N GLN A 407 32.88 -21.23 -26.17
CA GLN A 407 32.65 -22.68 -26.16
C GLN A 407 33.94 -23.50 -26.35
N HIS A 408 35.00 -22.87 -26.90
CA HIS A 408 36.30 -23.50 -27.14
C HIS A 408 37.40 -22.96 -26.21
N LYS A 409 37.14 -21.84 -25.52
CA LYS A 409 38.07 -21.23 -24.57
C LYS A 409 38.20 -22.12 -23.33
N ARG A 410 39.44 -22.48 -22.99
CA ARG A 410 39.73 -23.25 -21.79
C ARG A 410 39.85 -22.35 -20.57
N TYR A 411 39.28 -22.82 -19.46
CA TYR A 411 39.46 -22.20 -18.15
C TYR A 411 39.40 -23.29 -17.07
N GLU A 412 40.41 -23.38 -16.23
CA GLU A 412 40.44 -24.33 -15.13
C GLU A 412 40.89 -23.62 -13.86
N ALA A 413 40.11 -23.75 -12.79
CA ALA A 413 40.47 -23.25 -11.47
C ALA A 413 39.90 -24.17 -10.39
N LYS A 414 40.56 -24.24 -9.23
CA LYS A 414 40.08 -25.02 -8.08
C LYS A 414 40.23 -24.20 -6.81
N PHE A 415 39.24 -24.29 -5.93
CA PHE A 415 39.33 -23.69 -4.60
C PHE A 415 38.62 -24.52 -3.54
N SER A 416 39.07 -24.35 -2.29
CA SER A 416 38.38 -24.89 -1.12
C SER A 416 37.20 -24.00 -0.76
N ALA A 417 35.98 -24.52 -0.87
CA ALA A 417 34.81 -23.86 -0.31
C ALA A 417 34.86 -23.99 1.22
N GLU A 418 35.05 -22.86 1.90
CA GLU A 418 35.17 -22.82 3.37
C GLU A 418 33.90 -22.31 4.06
N ALA A 419 33.06 -21.60 3.32
CA ALA A 419 31.88 -20.94 3.83
C ALA A 419 30.84 -20.73 2.72
N PHE A 420 29.63 -20.40 3.15
CA PHE A 420 28.59 -19.81 2.31
C PHE A 420 28.09 -18.50 2.93
N HIS A 421 27.51 -17.66 2.09
CA HIS A 421 27.23 -16.25 2.41
C HIS A 421 25.77 -15.93 2.18
N LEU A 422 25.19 -15.14 3.08
CA LEU A 422 23.92 -14.46 2.85
C LEU A 422 24.22 -13.09 2.26
N LEU A 423 23.56 -12.79 1.14
CA LEU A 423 23.71 -11.53 0.43
C LEU A 423 22.40 -10.75 0.44
N GLN A 424 22.52 -9.42 0.42
CA GLN A 424 21.39 -8.49 0.33
C GLN A 424 21.66 -7.45 -0.75
N HIS A 425 20.62 -7.12 -1.53
CA HIS A 425 20.66 -6.04 -2.51
C HIS A 425 20.37 -4.70 -1.82
N ASP A 426 21.22 -3.70 -2.01
CA ASP A 426 21.06 -2.35 -1.43
C ASP A 426 20.33 -1.35 -2.34
N GLY A 427 19.90 -1.80 -3.52
CA GLY A 427 19.31 -0.96 -4.58
C GLY A 427 20.27 -0.72 -5.75
N THR A 428 21.58 -0.87 -5.52
CA THR A 428 22.62 -0.66 -6.53
C THR A 428 23.46 -1.92 -6.80
N LYS A 429 23.79 -2.66 -5.75
CA LYS A 429 24.65 -3.84 -5.79
C LYS A 429 24.27 -4.84 -4.70
N TRP A 430 24.87 -6.03 -4.81
CA TRP A 430 24.77 -7.07 -3.79
C TRP A 430 25.92 -6.99 -2.81
N ASN A 431 25.60 -7.09 -1.52
CA ASN A 431 26.58 -7.07 -0.43
C ASN A 431 26.45 -8.34 0.41
N VAL A 432 27.58 -8.89 0.84
CA VAL A 432 27.59 -9.96 1.85
C VAL A 432 27.23 -9.37 3.20
N ILE A 433 26.18 -9.89 3.83
CA ILE A 433 25.69 -9.43 5.14
C ILE A 433 25.91 -10.44 6.27
N ALA A 434 26.09 -11.72 5.93
CA ALA A 434 26.48 -12.76 6.88
C ALA A 434 27.28 -13.88 6.19
N THR A 435 28.13 -14.56 6.95
CA THR A 435 28.98 -15.66 6.47
C THR A 435 28.87 -16.83 7.44
N LYS A 436 28.63 -18.04 6.92
CA LYS A 436 28.60 -19.29 7.68
C LYS A 436 29.70 -20.21 7.19
N LYS A 437 30.65 -20.52 8.08
CA LYS A 437 31.70 -21.50 7.81
C LYS A 437 31.14 -22.92 7.94
N PHE A 438 31.68 -23.83 7.14
CA PHE A 438 31.41 -25.26 7.21
C PHE A 438 31.91 -25.90 8.51
#